data_AF-A0A524CEW2-F1
#
_entry.id   AF-A0A524CEW2-F1
#
_cell.length_a   1.000
_cell.length_b   1.000
_cell.length_c   1.000
_cell.angle_alpha   90.00
_cell.angle_beta   90.00
_cell.angle_gamma   90.00
#
_symmetry.space_group_name_H-M   'P 1'
#
loop_
_entity.id
_entity.type
_entity.pdbx_description
1 polymer ?
#
loop_
_entity_poly.entity_id
_entity_poly.type
_entity_poly.pdbx_seq_one_letter_code
_entity_poly.pdbx_strand_id
1 'polypeptide(L)' 'MQLLNFFGNPNIGVYGFTNDHFCIVPTMITKSNIELISEILNVPTYK' A
#
# COMPACT_ATOMS: atom_id res chain seq x y z
N MET A 1 0.14 -12.89 12.86
CA MET A 1 -0.83 -11.79 12.71
C MET A 1 -0.56 -11.12 11.37
N GLN A 2 -1.58 -10.89 10.55
CA GLN A 2 -1.44 -10.25 9.25
C GLN A 2 -1.88 -8.78 9.36
N LEU A 3 -1.02 -7.84 8.94
CA LEU A 3 -1.28 -6.39 9.06
C LEU A 3 -2.17 -5.87 7.93
N LEU A 4 -1.93 -6.33 6.69
CA LEU A 4 -2.59 -5.85 5.48
C LEU A 4 -2.73 -6.96 4.44
N ASN A 5 -3.76 -6.87 3.61
CA ASN A 5 -3.92 -7.66 2.39
C ASN A 5 -4.48 -6.78 1.29
N PHE A 6 -4.16 -7.11 0.04
CA PHE A 6 -4.87 -6.57 -1.11
C PHE A 6 -5.74 -7.68 -1.68
N PHE A 7 -7.06 -7.44 -1.72
CA PHE A 7 -8.05 -8.37 -2.27
C PHE A 7 -8.03 -9.78 -1.63
N GLY A 8 -7.77 -9.88 -0.33
CA GLY A 8 -7.62 -11.15 0.38
C GLY A 8 -6.26 -11.82 0.19
N ASN A 9 -5.34 -11.22 -0.58
CA ASN A 9 -4.03 -11.77 -0.86
C ASN A 9 -2.92 -11.04 -0.04
N PRO A 10 -2.07 -11.76 0.71
CA PRO A 10 -0.99 -11.17 1.49
C PRO A 10 0.21 -10.71 0.65
N ASN A 11 0.35 -11.17 -0.60
CA ASN A 11 1.47 -10.85 -1.49
C ASN A 11 1.31 -9.47 -2.12
N ILE A 12 1.20 -8.43 -1.30
CA ILE A 12 0.85 -7.06 -1.72
C ILE A 12 1.86 -6.45 -2.71
N GLY A 13 3.13 -6.86 -2.65
CA GLY A 13 4.19 -6.40 -3.57
C GLY A 13 4.00 -6.82 -5.02
N VAL A 14 3.09 -7.76 -5.32
CA VAL A 14 2.72 -8.11 -6.70
C VAL A 14 1.86 -7.02 -7.35
N TYR A 15 1.16 -6.23 -6.53
CA TYR A 15 0.16 -5.26 -6.99
C TYR A 15 0.64 -3.81 -6.90
N GLY A 16 1.69 -3.54 -6.12
CA GLY A 16 2.17 -2.19 -5.84
C GLY A 16 3.66 -2.07 -6.07
N PHE A 17 4.11 -0.83 -6.24
CA PHE A 17 5.51 -0.45 -6.36
C PHE A 17 5.86 0.58 -5.30
N THR A 18 7.06 0.50 -4.72
CA THR A 18 7.52 1.49 -3.76
C THR A 18 9.02 1.70 -3.85
N ASN A 19 9.46 2.89 -3.48
CA ASN A 19 10.86 3.24 -3.23
C ASN A 19 10.94 4.25 -2.08
N ASP A 20 12.13 4.82 -1.84
CA ASP A 20 12.39 5.79 -0.77
C ASP A 20 11.74 7.18 -1.01
N HIS A 21 10.98 7.36 -2.10
CA HIS A 21 10.37 8.63 -2.48
C HIS A 21 8.85 8.55 -2.63
N PHE A 22 8.28 7.42 -3.07
CA PHE A 22 6.84 7.26 -3.26
C PHE A 22 6.41 5.79 -3.27
N CYS A 23 5.12 5.57 -3.06
CA CYS A 23 4.44 4.29 -3.24
C CYS A 23 3.24 4.42 -4.20
N ILE A 24 3.05 3.43 -5.07
CA ILE A 24 1.89 3.32 -5.96
C ILE A 24 1.19 2.01 -5.63
N VAL A 25 -0.13 2.09 -5.40
CA VAL A 25 -0.99 0.94 -5.11
C VAL A 25 -2.19 0.91 -6.06
N PRO A 26 -2.91 -0.21 -6.22
CA PRO A 26 -4.09 -0.25 -7.08
C PRO A 26 -5.18 0.74 -6.66
N THR A 27 -5.93 1.25 -7.62
CA THR A 27 -7.01 2.24 -7.41
C THR A 27 -8.12 1.75 -6.46
N MET A 28 -8.31 0.44 -6.37
CA MET A 28 -9.31 -0.20 -5.50
C MET A 28 -8.89 -0.27 -4.02
N ILE A 29 -7.65 0.11 -3.67
CA ILE A 29 -7.22 0.18 -2.26
C ILE A 29 -7.96 1.31 -1.53
N THR A 30 -8.41 1.04 -0.31
CA THR A 30 -9.16 2.01 0.49
C THR A 30 -8.27 3.17 0.94
N LYS A 31 -8.88 4.33 1.20
CA LYS A 31 -8.17 5.52 1.68
C LYS A 31 -7.45 5.25 3.01
N SER A 32 -8.08 4.52 3.93
CA SER A 32 -7.49 4.12 5.20
C SER A 32 -6.22 3.28 5.04
N ASN A 33 -6.21 2.36 4.06
CA ASN A 33 -5.03 1.55 3.78
C ASN A 33 -3.92 2.39 3.14
N ILE A 34 -4.26 3.37 2.31
CA ILE A 34 -3.28 4.32 1.73
C ILE A 34 -2.65 5.18 2.82
N GLU A 35 -3.46 5.70 3.76
CA GLU A 35 -2.98 6.47 4.90
C GLU A 35 -2.03 5.62 5.77
N LEU A 36 -2.42 4.37 6.08
CA LEU A 36 -1.59 3.42 6.81
C LEU A 36 -0.27 3.12 6.09
N ILE A 37 -0.30 2.88 4.78
CA ILE A 37 0.91 2.61 3.99
C ILE A 37 1.82 3.84 3.97
N SER A 38 1.25 5.03 3.79
CA SER A 38 2.01 6.29 3.75
C SER A 38 2.67 6.59 5.10
N GLU A 39 1.98 6.32 6.21
CA GLU A 39 2.51 6.45 7.57
C GLU A 39 3.66 5.45 7.83
N ILE A 40 3.48 4.18 7.48
CA ILE A 40 4.48 3.13 7.74
C ILE A 40 5.72 3.30 6.86
N LEU A 41 5.54 3.55 5.57
CA LEU A 41 6.63 3.68 4.61
C LEU A 41 7.27 5.08 4.62
N ASN A 42 6.62 6.04 5.30
CA ASN A 42 7.05 7.45 5.37
C ASN A 42 7.29 8.08 3.99
N VAL A 43 6.48 7.70 3.01
CA VAL A 43 6.48 8.25 1.65
C VAL A 43 5.06 8.54 1.19
N PRO A 44 4.85 9.52 0.31
CA PRO A 44 3.56 9.76 -0.33
C PRO A 44 3.08 8.51 -1.07
N THR A 45 1.82 8.13 -0.85
CA THR A 45 1.21 6.95 -1.47
C THR A 45 0.07 7.36 -2.40
N TYR A 46 0.13 6.88 -3.64
CA TYR A 46 -0.80 7.20 -4.72
C TYR A 46 -1.54 5.96 -5.22
N LYS A 47 -2.71 6.20 -5.83
CA LYS A 47 -3.52 5.20 -6.53
C LYS A 47 -3.22 5.17 -8.02
#